data_AF-G4MQC6-F1
#
_entry.id   AF-G4MQC6-F1
#
_cell.length_a   1.000
_cell.length_b   1.000
_cell.length_c   1.000
_cell.angle_alpha   90.00
_cell.angle_beta   90.00
_cell.angle_gamma   90.00
#
_symmetry.space_group_name_H-M   'P 1'
#
loop_
_entity.id
_entity.type
_entity.pdbx_description
1 polymer ?
#
loop_
_entity_poly.entity_id
_entity_poly.type
_entity_poly.pdbx_seq_one_letter_code
_entity_poly.pdbx_strand_id
1 'polypeptide(L)'
;MADAQEPEPRNSRPGSPRNSDRPIPKLLVHRFSYPQLLAIPVLLTVGYIATIITLSLQDVNPGLLYSQCHARAKVPWLSHIPLLGAPACYLVSFFQYAVSSFRSAAILSEILAFIGALLTVSTLEAARLCNASATLIANPTGPWLMFNLAGGQLVWGLVIVPAFVKRAKGLEAVERSGEDRLAADSRNVALGVEAIAVPMAVLLGFFVPSLVMLFNRSSVAVFVWLFFPVYVAIVRQFVRWVLVRADAEKYAPPFRVEQNRGSISGVYLPAVLFSVFAHFWVIFSLFKADDRKEMTRSCLGFIQIDALFIAATALYWIMVEGGWKSAAVAVLVSVVLGPGAGLCAAWVTREFVAHGAVMDATERVDNGQPNEETPLLG
;
A
#
# COMPACT_ATOMS: atom_id res chain seq x y z
N MET A 1 -57.16 -49.21 -30.89
CA MET A 1 -55.99 -49.82 -30.25
C MET A 1 -54.77 -49.36 -31.02
N ALA A 2 -54.13 -48.31 -30.54
CA ALA A 2 -52.92 -47.73 -31.11
C ALA A 2 -51.87 -47.79 -29.99
N ASP A 3 -50.86 -48.62 -30.17
CA ASP A 3 -49.75 -48.78 -29.22
C ASP A 3 -48.84 -47.55 -29.29
N ALA A 4 -48.68 -46.91 -28.13
CA ALA A 4 -47.78 -45.79 -27.92
C ALA A 4 -46.34 -46.31 -27.75
N GLN A 5 -45.46 -45.89 -28.64
CA GLN A 5 -44.01 -46.10 -28.53
C GLN A 5 -43.44 -45.14 -27.47
N GLU A 6 -42.87 -45.69 -26.40
CA GLU A 6 -42.07 -44.94 -25.42
C GLU A 6 -40.81 -44.35 -26.07
N PRO A 7 -40.44 -43.09 -25.77
CA PRO A 7 -39.20 -42.50 -26.27
C PRO A 7 -38.00 -42.97 -25.45
N GLU A 8 -36.97 -43.39 -26.18
CA GLU A 8 -35.66 -43.84 -25.73
C GLU A 8 -34.92 -42.75 -24.90
N PRO A 9 -34.24 -43.10 -23.80
CA PRO A 9 -33.49 -42.13 -23.00
C PRO A 9 -32.26 -41.63 -23.76
N ARG A 10 -32.24 -40.33 -24.07
CA ARG A 10 -31.08 -39.61 -24.64
C ARG A 10 -29.86 -39.79 -23.73
N ASN A 11 -28.88 -40.52 -24.22
CA ASN A 11 -27.51 -40.54 -23.69
C ASN A 11 -26.96 -39.11 -23.57
N SER A 12 -26.85 -38.62 -22.34
CA SER A 12 -26.14 -37.39 -21.99
C SER A 12 -24.67 -37.54 -22.36
N ARG A 13 -24.22 -36.77 -23.35
CA ARG A 13 -22.81 -36.67 -23.73
C ARG A 13 -21.96 -36.33 -22.49
N PRO A 14 -20.78 -36.95 -22.30
CA PRO A 14 -19.86 -36.55 -21.25
C PRO A 14 -19.51 -35.07 -21.44
N GLY A 15 -19.78 -34.28 -20.40
CA GLY A 15 -19.48 -32.85 -20.39
C GLY A 15 -18.01 -32.61 -20.68
N SER A 16 -17.74 -31.67 -21.58
CA SER A 16 -16.40 -31.11 -21.77
C SER A 16 -15.81 -30.77 -20.39
N PRO A 17 -14.53 -31.10 -20.12
CA PRO A 17 -13.89 -30.74 -18.87
C PRO A 17 -14.06 -29.24 -18.66
N ARG A 18 -14.69 -28.85 -17.53
CA ARG A 18 -14.78 -27.46 -17.13
C ARG A 18 -13.34 -26.93 -17.04
N ASN A 19 -13.10 -25.76 -17.60
CA ASN A 19 -11.82 -25.04 -17.55
C ASN A 19 -11.43 -24.64 -16.09
N SER A 20 -12.13 -25.15 -15.07
CA SER A 20 -11.88 -25.00 -13.63
C SER A 20 -10.68 -25.80 -13.13
N ASP A 21 -10.11 -26.70 -13.93
CA ASP A 21 -9.01 -27.58 -13.53
C ASP A 21 -7.61 -26.97 -13.68
N ARG A 22 -7.48 -25.69 -14.04
CA ARG A 22 -6.18 -25.02 -14.00
C ARG A 22 -5.76 -24.86 -12.53
N PRO A 23 -4.68 -25.50 -12.07
CA PRO A 23 -4.26 -25.40 -10.68
C PRO A 23 -3.91 -23.94 -10.37
N ILE A 24 -4.65 -23.33 -9.46
CA ILE A 24 -4.37 -22.00 -8.94
C ILE A 24 -2.91 -22.02 -8.42
N PRO A 25 -2.05 -21.08 -8.84
CA PRO A 25 -0.67 -21.04 -8.38
C PRO A 25 -0.64 -21.00 -6.84
N LYS A 26 -0.08 -22.04 -6.21
CA LYS A 26 0.04 -22.07 -4.74
C LYS A 26 1.04 -20.99 -4.30
N LEU A 27 0.52 -19.82 -3.94
CA LEU A 27 1.24 -18.70 -3.31
C LEU A 27 1.95 -19.14 -2.01
N LEU A 28 2.97 -18.39 -1.56
CA LEU A 28 3.70 -18.74 -0.33
C LEU A 28 2.78 -18.72 0.89
N VAL A 29 1.82 -17.81 0.91
CA VAL A 29 0.79 -17.76 1.96
C VAL A 29 0.03 -19.07 2.06
N HIS A 30 -0.12 -19.86 1.01
CA HIS A 30 -0.80 -21.17 1.08
C HIS A 30 0.11 -22.33 1.50
N ARG A 31 1.44 -22.16 1.41
CA ARG A 31 2.39 -23.26 1.62
C ARG A 31 2.96 -23.30 3.03
N PHE A 32 3.23 -22.14 3.61
CA PHE A 32 3.94 -22.03 4.89
C PHE A 32 2.98 -21.73 6.04
N SER A 33 3.34 -22.11 7.27
CA SER A 33 2.58 -21.74 8.46
C SER A 33 2.78 -20.26 8.81
N TYR A 34 1.86 -19.68 9.58
CA TYR A 34 1.98 -18.27 9.99
C TYR A 34 3.32 -17.97 10.71
N PRO A 35 3.81 -18.77 11.68
CA PRO A 35 5.11 -18.54 12.29
C PRO A 35 6.29 -18.55 11.29
N GLN A 36 6.24 -19.42 10.28
CA GLN A 36 7.27 -19.46 9.23
C GLN A 36 7.26 -18.19 8.37
N LEU A 37 6.07 -17.66 8.07
CA LEU A 37 5.93 -16.40 7.34
C LEU A 37 6.40 -15.19 8.16
N LEU A 38 6.31 -15.23 9.49
CA LEU A 38 6.82 -14.14 10.33
C LEU A 38 8.35 -14.12 10.46
N ALA A 39 9.04 -15.23 10.16
CA ALA A 39 10.48 -15.32 10.33
C ALA A 39 11.22 -14.23 9.55
N ILE A 40 10.83 -13.97 8.29
CA ILE A 40 11.51 -13.00 7.43
C ILE A 40 11.31 -11.55 7.91
N PRO A 41 10.08 -11.06 8.17
CA PRO A 41 9.89 -9.71 8.73
C PRO A 41 10.63 -9.50 10.05
N VAL A 42 10.63 -10.50 10.94
CA VAL A 42 11.36 -10.43 12.22
C VAL A 42 12.87 -10.33 11.98
N LEU A 43 13.44 -11.15 11.09
CA LEU A 43 14.87 -11.09 10.75
C LEU A 43 15.25 -9.74 10.13
N LEU A 44 14.41 -9.20 9.25
CA LEU A 44 14.60 -7.85 8.69
C LEU A 44 14.57 -6.78 9.77
N THR A 45 13.64 -6.86 10.73
CA THR A 45 13.59 -5.92 11.84
C THR A 45 14.80 -6.04 12.78
N VAL A 46 15.28 -7.25 13.06
CA VAL A 46 16.51 -7.45 13.83
C VAL A 46 17.71 -6.86 13.09
N GLY A 47 17.82 -7.08 11.78
CA GLY A 47 18.86 -6.49 10.94
C GLY A 47 18.80 -4.96 10.92
N TYR A 48 17.60 -4.38 10.86
CA TYR A 48 17.39 -2.94 10.97
C TYR A 48 17.89 -2.39 12.31
N ILE A 49 17.47 -2.99 13.43
CA ILE A 49 17.90 -2.58 14.77
C ILE A 49 19.42 -2.65 14.90
N ALA A 50 20.04 -3.75 14.44
CA ALA A 50 21.49 -3.90 14.46
C ALA A 50 22.18 -2.80 13.64
N THR A 51 21.68 -2.50 12.44
CA THR A 51 22.23 -1.46 11.56
C THR A 51 22.12 -0.07 12.19
N ILE A 52 20.98 0.25 12.79
CA ILE A 52 20.74 1.53 13.47
C ILE A 52 21.66 1.69 14.69
N ILE A 53 21.86 0.62 15.47
CA ILE A 53 22.78 0.63 16.62
C ILE A 53 24.21 0.86 16.13
N THR A 54 24.66 0.10 15.12
CA THR A 54 26.02 0.26 14.56
C THR A 54 26.24 1.68 14.03
N LEU A 55 25.27 2.23 13.29
CA LEU A 55 25.37 3.59 12.79
C LEU A 55 25.37 4.62 13.93
N SER A 56 24.53 4.45 14.95
CA SER A 56 24.51 5.36 16.11
C SER A 56 25.80 5.34 16.93
N LEU A 57 26.53 4.21 16.92
CA LEU A 57 27.85 4.12 17.55
C LEU A 57 28.95 4.80 16.73
N GLN A 58 28.79 4.90 15.42
CA GLN A 58 29.75 5.52 14.50
C GLN A 58 29.47 7.01 14.28
N ASP A 59 28.20 7.41 14.30
CA ASP A 59 27.73 8.74 14.00
C ASP A 59 26.92 9.31 15.17
N VAL A 60 27.56 10.22 15.91
CA VAL A 60 26.99 10.84 17.11
C VAL A 60 26.07 12.02 16.78
N ASN A 61 25.98 12.45 15.52
CA ASN A 61 25.24 13.65 15.12
C ASN A 61 23.75 13.62 15.52
N PRO A 62 22.98 12.52 15.34
CA PRO A 62 21.59 12.46 15.79
C PRO A 62 21.48 12.54 17.31
N GLY A 63 22.41 11.90 18.03
CA GLY A 63 22.48 11.99 19.49
C GLY A 63 22.69 13.44 19.97
N LEU A 64 23.65 14.15 19.35
CA LEU A 64 23.91 15.57 19.61
C LEU A 64 22.70 16.45 19.28
N LEU A 65 21.96 16.13 18.21
CA LEU A 65 20.74 16.85 17.86
C LEU A 65 19.67 16.72 18.97
N TYR A 66 19.50 15.53 19.53
CA TYR A 66 18.63 15.33 20.68
C TYR A 66 19.11 16.14 21.89
N SER A 67 20.42 16.15 22.16
CA SER A 67 21.00 16.94 23.26
C SER A 67 20.72 18.45 23.11
N GLN A 68 20.83 18.99 21.89
CA GLN A 68 20.53 20.39 21.59
C GLN A 68 19.06 20.73 21.83
N CYS A 69 18.14 19.84 21.44
CA CYS A 69 16.71 19.99 21.72
C CYS A 69 16.38 19.90 23.21
N HIS A 70 17.02 18.97 23.93
CA HIS A 70 16.88 18.84 25.38
C HIS A 70 17.41 20.08 26.12
N ALA A 71 18.50 20.67 25.64
CA ALA A 71 19.03 21.95 26.13
C ALA A 71 18.22 23.18 25.68
N ARG A 72 17.12 22.99 24.94
CA ARG A 72 16.23 24.05 24.43
C ARG A 72 16.92 25.04 23.49
N ALA A 73 18.02 24.62 22.85
CA ALA A 73 18.77 25.42 21.88
C ALA A 73 18.18 25.39 20.46
N LYS A 74 17.17 24.54 20.22
CA LYS A 74 16.51 24.36 18.91
C LYS A 74 15.00 24.44 19.06
N VAL A 75 14.34 24.98 18.03
CA VAL A 75 12.87 25.08 17.91
C VAL A 75 12.19 25.53 19.23
N PRO A 76 12.40 26.79 19.68
CA PRO A 76 12.02 27.23 21.02
C PRO A 76 10.53 27.01 21.35
N TRP A 77 9.64 27.16 20.37
CA TRP A 77 8.21 26.97 20.55
C TRP A 77 7.82 25.52 20.87
N LEU A 78 8.66 24.54 20.52
CA LEU A 78 8.40 23.11 20.73
C LEU A 78 9.21 22.56 21.92
N SER A 79 10.48 22.96 22.05
CA SER A 79 11.41 22.41 23.04
C SER A 79 11.04 22.72 24.50
N HIS A 80 10.21 23.74 24.75
CA HIS A 80 9.82 24.15 26.10
C HIS A 80 8.61 23.38 26.65
N ILE A 81 7.93 22.56 25.83
CA ILE A 81 6.79 21.76 26.29
C ILE A 81 7.31 20.66 27.23
N PRO A 82 6.78 20.53 28.45
CA PRO A 82 7.24 19.52 29.40
C PRO A 82 7.02 18.11 28.86
N LEU A 83 7.97 17.21 29.12
CA LEU A 83 8.01 15.78 28.72
C LEU A 83 8.12 15.51 27.21
N LEU A 84 7.31 16.18 26.39
CA LEU A 84 7.19 15.93 24.94
C LEU A 84 8.04 16.88 24.09
N GLY A 85 8.46 18.02 24.64
CA GLY A 85 9.12 19.07 23.87
C GLY A 85 10.46 18.65 23.26
N ALA A 86 11.30 17.95 24.02
CA ALA A 86 12.60 17.50 23.53
C ALA A 86 12.47 16.40 22.44
N PRO A 87 11.69 15.32 22.64
CA PRO A 87 11.44 14.33 21.58
C PRO A 87 10.81 14.94 20.32
N ALA A 88 9.81 15.81 20.47
CA ALA A 88 9.15 16.45 19.33
C ALA A 88 10.09 17.42 18.60
N CYS A 89 10.88 18.21 19.34
CA CYS A 89 11.93 19.07 18.78
C CYS A 89 12.94 18.25 17.98
N TYR A 90 13.37 17.11 18.53
CA TYR A 90 14.32 16.22 17.88
C TYR A 90 13.77 15.72 16.55
N LEU A 91 12.54 15.16 16.55
CA LEU A 91 11.90 14.62 15.36
C LEU A 91 11.73 15.69 14.27
N VAL A 92 11.23 16.87 14.65
CA VAL A 92 11.07 18.01 13.72
C VAL A 92 12.41 18.47 13.17
N SER A 93 13.43 18.62 14.02
CA SER A 93 14.75 19.06 13.58
C SER A 93 15.43 18.01 12.70
N PHE A 94 15.25 16.73 13.00
CA PHE A 94 15.80 15.61 12.25
C PHE A 94 15.30 15.62 10.79
N PHE A 95 13.98 15.70 10.59
CA PHE A 95 13.40 15.82 9.26
C PHE A 95 13.71 17.16 8.59
N GLN A 96 13.80 18.26 9.36
CA GLN A 96 14.22 19.55 8.83
C GLN A 96 15.65 19.49 8.25
N TYR A 97 16.58 18.84 8.95
CA TYR A 97 17.92 18.61 8.40
C TYR A 97 17.89 17.66 7.21
N ALA A 98 17.04 16.63 7.21
CA ALA A 98 16.90 15.72 6.08
C ALA A 98 16.44 16.42 4.78
N VAL A 99 15.70 17.54 4.86
CA VAL A 99 15.28 18.33 3.67
C VAL A 99 16.14 19.57 3.40
N SER A 100 17.22 19.77 4.15
CA SER A 100 17.96 21.06 4.14
C SER A 100 18.77 21.35 2.88
N SER A 101 19.01 20.36 2.02
CA SER A 101 19.82 20.49 0.79
C SER A 101 19.04 20.07 -0.45
N PHE A 102 19.50 20.45 -1.64
CA PHE A 102 18.87 20.04 -2.90
C PHE A 102 18.95 18.52 -3.08
N ARG A 103 20.12 17.92 -2.87
CA ARG A 103 20.29 16.46 -3.01
C ARG A 103 19.47 15.69 -1.97
N SER A 104 19.46 16.15 -0.71
CA SER A 104 18.69 15.46 0.34
C SER A 104 17.18 15.59 0.14
N ALA A 105 16.69 16.74 -0.34
CA ALA A 105 15.28 16.90 -0.71
C ALA A 105 14.87 16.00 -1.87
N ALA A 106 15.73 15.83 -2.89
CA ALA A 106 15.48 14.89 -3.98
C ALA A 106 15.36 13.45 -3.44
N ILE A 107 16.34 12.98 -2.66
CA ILE A 107 16.34 11.63 -2.07
C ILE A 107 15.10 11.43 -1.18
N LEU A 108 14.78 12.39 -0.31
CA LEU A 108 13.61 12.27 0.54
C LEU A 108 12.32 12.28 -0.29
N SER A 109 12.26 13.02 -1.40
CA SER A 109 11.09 13.00 -2.28
C SER A 109 10.82 11.60 -2.87
N GLU A 110 11.87 10.84 -3.20
CA GLU A 110 11.74 9.46 -3.68
C GLU A 110 11.24 8.52 -2.57
N ILE A 111 11.75 8.67 -1.35
CA ILE A 111 11.29 7.92 -0.18
C ILE A 111 9.82 8.25 0.14
N LEU A 112 9.45 9.53 0.09
CA LEU A 112 8.07 9.97 0.29
C LEU A 112 7.14 9.45 -0.79
N ALA A 113 7.57 9.41 -2.06
CA ALA A 113 6.77 8.83 -3.13
C ALA A 113 6.54 7.33 -2.93
N PHE A 114 7.56 6.60 -2.47
CA PHE A 114 7.41 5.20 -2.06
C PHE A 114 6.43 5.03 -0.90
N ILE A 115 6.53 5.84 0.16
CA ILE A 115 5.58 5.83 1.27
C ILE A 115 4.15 6.18 0.81
N GLY A 116 4.00 7.14 -0.11
CA GLY A 116 2.71 7.48 -0.71
C GLY A 116 2.07 6.32 -1.46
N ALA A 117 2.87 5.52 -2.17
CA ALA A 117 2.39 4.29 -2.80
C ALA A 117 1.99 3.22 -1.76
N LEU A 118 2.75 3.06 -0.66
CA LEU A 118 2.36 2.18 0.46
C LEU A 118 1.06 2.63 1.14
N LEU A 119 0.88 3.94 1.32
CA LEU A 119 -0.35 4.53 1.84
C LEU A 119 -1.53 4.26 0.90
N THR A 120 -1.34 4.42 -0.41
CA THR A 120 -2.36 4.13 -1.43
C THR A 120 -2.82 2.67 -1.34
N VAL A 121 -1.86 1.75 -1.35
CA VAL A 121 -2.11 0.31 -1.23
C VAL A 121 -2.80 -0.04 0.09
N SER A 122 -2.24 0.38 1.22
CA SER A 122 -2.79 0.02 2.54
C SER A 122 -4.16 0.65 2.80
N THR A 123 -4.42 1.86 2.31
CA THR A 123 -5.73 2.52 2.44
C THR A 123 -6.78 1.86 1.54
N LEU A 124 -6.40 1.45 0.32
CA LEU A 124 -7.28 0.66 -0.54
C LEU A 124 -7.62 -0.69 0.10
N GLU A 125 -6.63 -1.39 0.62
CA GLU A 125 -6.84 -2.65 1.34
C GLU A 125 -7.72 -2.46 2.59
N ALA A 126 -7.54 -1.37 3.33
CA ALA A 126 -8.40 -1.02 4.46
C ALA A 126 -9.87 -0.80 4.06
N ALA A 127 -10.14 -0.46 2.80
CA ALA A 127 -11.48 -0.27 2.26
C ALA A 127 -12.17 -1.57 1.80
N ARG A 128 -11.43 -2.67 1.67
CA ARG A 128 -11.97 -3.96 1.21
C ARG A 128 -12.80 -4.63 2.30
N LEU A 129 -13.93 -5.21 1.91
CA LEU A 129 -14.85 -5.92 2.82
C LEU A 129 -14.15 -7.06 3.56
N CYS A 130 -13.24 -7.75 2.89
CA CYS A 130 -12.43 -8.82 3.46
C CYS A 130 -11.57 -8.34 4.62
N ASN A 131 -11.30 -7.04 4.79
CA ASN A 131 -10.46 -6.54 5.85
C ASN A 131 -11.25 -5.81 6.95
N ALA A 132 -12.57 -5.67 6.80
CA ALA A 132 -13.43 -4.94 7.74
C ALA A 132 -13.37 -5.50 9.18
N SER A 133 -13.23 -6.82 9.34
CA SER A 133 -13.13 -7.47 10.66
C SER A 133 -11.73 -7.37 11.29
N ALA A 134 -10.71 -6.95 10.54
CA ALA A 134 -9.34 -6.82 11.01
C ALA A 134 -9.06 -5.35 11.38
N THR A 135 -9.34 -4.98 12.64
CA THR A 135 -9.30 -3.58 13.12
C THR A 135 -8.03 -2.82 12.74
N LEU A 136 -6.87 -3.49 12.81
CA LEU A 136 -5.57 -2.90 12.51
C LEU A 136 -5.38 -2.57 11.02
N ILE A 137 -5.99 -3.37 10.14
CA ILE A 137 -5.99 -3.13 8.69
C ILE A 137 -7.06 -2.10 8.34
N ALA A 138 -8.28 -2.28 8.86
CA ALA A 138 -9.41 -1.38 8.58
C ALA A 138 -9.17 0.06 9.05
N ASN A 139 -8.41 0.25 10.13
CA ASN A 139 -8.08 1.55 10.71
C ASN A 139 -6.56 1.77 10.77
N PRO A 140 -5.91 2.06 9.64
CA PRO A 140 -4.45 2.08 9.57
C PRO A 140 -3.84 3.37 10.17
N THR A 141 -4.65 4.36 10.57
CA THR A 141 -4.19 5.66 11.11
C THR A 141 -3.27 5.52 12.32
N GLY A 142 -3.62 4.66 13.28
CA GLY A 142 -2.83 4.44 14.50
C GLY A 142 -1.43 3.90 14.19
N PRO A 143 -1.31 2.77 13.47
CA PRO A 143 -0.02 2.28 12.99
C PRO A 143 0.78 3.34 12.21
N TRP A 144 0.16 4.07 11.28
CA TRP A 144 0.86 5.12 10.52
C TRP A 144 1.31 6.32 11.38
N LEU A 145 0.63 6.64 12.48
CA LEU A 145 1.14 7.63 13.44
C LEU A 145 2.38 7.13 14.16
N MET A 146 2.39 5.85 14.56
CA MET A 146 3.56 5.22 15.17
C MET A 146 4.74 5.09 14.20
N PHE A 147 4.47 4.97 12.89
CA PHE A 147 5.49 4.88 11.85
C PHE A 147 6.47 6.06 11.91
N ASN A 148 5.96 7.28 12.12
CA ASN A 148 6.79 8.48 12.25
C ASN A 148 7.54 8.57 13.59
N LEU A 149 7.04 7.90 14.65
CA LEU A 149 7.56 8.02 16.01
C LEU A 149 8.60 6.95 16.36
N ALA A 150 8.31 5.69 16.02
CA ALA A 150 9.13 4.54 16.39
C ALA A 150 10.17 4.16 15.32
N GLY A 151 10.02 4.69 14.10
CA GLY A 151 10.74 4.24 12.90
C GLY A 151 9.86 3.33 12.06
N GLY A 152 9.90 3.54 10.75
CA GLY A 152 8.95 2.95 9.83
C GLY A 152 9.08 1.44 9.75
N GLN A 153 10.30 0.89 9.77
CA GLN A 153 10.53 -0.55 9.71
C GLN A 153 9.99 -1.30 10.94
N LEU A 154 10.03 -0.71 12.14
CA LEU A 154 9.50 -1.37 13.34
C LEU A 154 7.99 -1.59 13.19
N VAL A 155 7.27 -0.55 12.77
CA VAL A 155 5.83 -0.63 12.56
C VAL A 155 5.50 -1.47 11.33
N TRP A 156 6.20 -1.26 10.23
CA TRP A 156 5.93 -1.95 8.98
C TRP A 156 6.20 -3.46 9.10
N GLY A 157 7.36 -3.83 9.64
CA GLY A 157 7.82 -5.22 9.79
C GLY A 157 7.14 -6.01 10.91
N LEU A 158 6.76 -5.36 12.02
CA LEU A 158 6.20 -6.08 13.18
C LEU A 158 4.68 -5.91 13.34
N VAL A 159 4.08 -4.91 12.70
CA VAL A 159 2.66 -4.57 12.91
C VAL A 159 1.87 -4.69 11.61
N ILE A 160 2.23 -3.92 10.58
CA ILE A 160 1.44 -3.82 9.35
C ILE A 160 1.52 -5.12 8.54
N VAL A 161 2.71 -5.54 8.12
CA VAL A 161 2.87 -6.74 7.29
C VAL A 161 2.39 -8.02 8.00
N PRO A 162 2.73 -8.26 9.28
CA PRO A 162 2.18 -9.40 10.03
C PRO A 162 0.64 -9.43 10.09
N ALA A 163 -0.01 -8.28 10.24
CA ALA A 163 -1.48 -8.21 10.25
C ALA A 163 -2.08 -8.64 8.90
N PHE A 164 -1.50 -8.18 7.79
CA PHE A 164 -1.92 -8.59 6.45
C PHE A 164 -1.69 -10.08 6.20
N VAL A 165 -0.51 -10.60 6.54
CA VAL A 165 -0.20 -12.04 6.39
C VAL A 165 -1.14 -12.90 7.23
N LYS A 166 -1.42 -12.50 8.47
CA LYS A 166 -2.39 -13.19 9.34
C LYS A 166 -3.78 -13.18 8.72
N ARG A 167 -4.21 -12.06 8.14
CA ARG A 167 -5.51 -11.95 7.50
C ARG A 167 -5.61 -12.81 6.25
N ALA A 168 -4.60 -12.76 5.38
CA ALA A 168 -4.53 -13.59 4.19
C ALA A 168 -4.60 -15.08 4.52
N LYS A 169 -3.93 -15.52 5.60
CA LYS A 169 -4.07 -16.88 6.14
C LYS A 169 -5.46 -17.24 6.63
N GLY A 170 -6.16 -16.29 7.26
CA GLY A 170 -7.54 -16.49 7.69
C GLY A 170 -8.50 -16.64 6.51
N LEU A 171 -8.28 -15.89 5.43
CA LEU A 171 -9.09 -15.95 4.21
C LEU A 171 -8.91 -17.28 3.46
N GLU A 172 -7.71 -17.85 3.45
CA GLU A 172 -7.44 -19.18 2.87
C GLU A 172 -8.33 -20.28 3.48
N ALA A 173 -8.64 -20.20 4.78
CA ALA A 173 -9.53 -21.17 5.42
C ALA A 173 -10.99 -21.05 4.95
N VAL A 174 -11.43 -19.83 4.65
CA VAL A 174 -12.76 -19.53 4.11
C VAL A 174 -12.86 -19.90 2.62
N GLU A 175 -11.80 -19.66 1.85
CA GLU A 175 -11.75 -20.10 0.44
C GLU A 175 -11.82 -21.63 0.33
N ARG A 176 -11.21 -22.37 1.27
CA ARG A 176 -11.29 -23.83 1.33
C ARG A 176 -12.66 -24.38 1.73
N SER A 177 -13.52 -23.60 2.37
CA SER A 177 -14.86 -24.09 2.76
C SER A 177 -15.86 -24.12 1.58
N GLY A 178 -15.45 -23.67 0.39
CA GLY A 178 -16.25 -23.76 -0.84
C GLY A 178 -17.35 -22.70 -0.95
N GLU A 179 -17.32 -21.66 -0.12
CA GLU A 179 -18.23 -20.52 -0.20
C GLU A 179 -17.69 -19.47 -1.21
N ASP A 180 -17.57 -19.87 -2.48
CA ASP A 180 -16.91 -19.08 -3.54
C ASP A 180 -17.52 -17.67 -3.73
N ARG A 181 -18.83 -17.51 -3.48
CA ARG A 181 -19.50 -16.21 -3.50
C ARG A 181 -18.99 -15.26 -2.41
N LEU A 182 -18.81 -15.77 -1.19
CA LEU A 182 -18.29 -14.98 -0.07
C LEU A 182 -16.83 -14.60 -0.29
N ALA A 183 -16.03 -15.50 -0.88
CA ALA A 183 -14.65 -15.21 -1.27
C ALA A 183 -14.56 -14.13 -2.36
N ALA A 184 -15.42 -14.19 -3.39
CA ALA A 184 -15.45 -13.20 -4.47
C ALA A 184 -15.92 -11.81 -3.98
N ASP A 185 -16.99 -11.74 -3.18
CA ASP A 185 -17.51 -10.48 -2.67
C ASP A 185 -16.59 -9.85 -1.61
N SER A 186 -15.77 -10.66 -0.93
CA SER A 186 -14.83 -10.16 0.09
C SER A 186 -13.82 -9.16 -0.48
N ARG A 187 -13.44 -9.24 -1.75
CA ARG A 187 -12.44 -8.34 -2.35
C ARG A 187 -13.01 -7.01 -2.84
N ASN A 188 -14.33 -6.87 -2.85
CA ASN A 188 -14.96 -5.60 -3.19
C ASN A 188 -14.63 -4.56 -2.10
N VAL A 189 -14.45 -3.31 -2.52
CA VAL A 189 -14.50 -2.19 -1.58
C VAL A 189 -15.92 -2.03 -1.08
N ALA A 190 -16.06 -1.66 0.19
CA ALA A 190 -17.38 -1.57 0.83
C ALA A 190 -18.31 -0.57 0.13
N LEU A 191 -17.74 0.45 -0.51
CA LEU A 191 -18.44 1.50 -1.24
C LEU A 191 -17.69 1.85 -2.52
N GLY A 192 -18.40 2.03 -3.65
CA GLY A 192 -17.82 2.48 -4.92
C GLY A 192 -17.07 3.82 -4.83
N VAL A 193 -17.44 4.67 -3.87
CA VAL A 193 -16.75 5.95 -3.60
C VAL A 193 -15.26 5.80 -3.25
N GLU A 194 -14.83 4.64 -2.76
CA GLU A 194 -13.45 4.43 -2.30
C GLU A 194 -12.44 4.51 -3.46
N ALA A 195 -12.86 4.26 -4.70
CA ALA A 195 -12.03 4.47 -5.89
C ALA A 195 -11.64 5.95 -6.08
N ILE A 196 -12.38 6.89 -5.49
CA ILE A 196 -12.10 8.33 -5.50
C ILE A 196 -11.55 8.79 -4.14
N ALA A 197 -12.14 8.32 -3.04
CA ALA A 197 -11.77 8.75 -1.70
C ALA A 197 -10.33 8.36 -1.34
N VAL A 198 -9.86 7.18 -1.74
CA VAL A 198 -8.49 6.71 -1.48
C VAL A 198 -7.43 7.60 -2.15
N PRO A 199 -7.43 7.80 -3.49
CA PRO A 199 -6.41 8.63 -4.12
C PRO A 199 -6.48 10.09 -3.66
N MET A 200 -7.68 10.64 -3.42
CA MET A 200 -7.83 12.00 -2.89
C MET A 200 -7.28 12.14 -1.47
N ALA A 201 -7.49 11.15 -0.63
CA ALA A 201 -6.96 11.12 0.73
C ALA A 201 -5.43 11.08 0.74
N VAL A 202 -4.81 10.29 -0.12
CA VAL A 202 -3.34 10.25 -0.22
C VAL A 202 -2.79 11.53 -0.86
N LEU A 203 -3.45 12.06 -1.90
CA LEU A 203 -3.03 13.28 -2.56
C LEU A 203 -3.06 14.49 -1.61
N LEU A 204 -4.21 14.75 -1.00
CA LEU A 204 -4.40 15.92 -0.14
C LEU A 204 -3.86 15.71 1.28
N GLY A 205 -3.99 14.50 1.81
CA GLY A 205 -3.59 14.18 3.18
C GLY A 205 -2.10 13.87 3.34
N PHE A 206 -1.41 13.46 2.28
CA PHE A 206 0.00 13.09 2.35
C PHE A 206 0.89 13.84 1.34
N PHE A 207 0.60 13.79 0.03
CA PHE A 207 1.48 14.41 -0.97
C PHE A 207 1.53 15.94 -0.83
N VAL A 208 0.40 16.61 -0.64
CA VAL A 208 0.37 18.08 -0.45
C VAL A 208 1.19 18.53 0.77
N PRO A 209 0.98 17.98 1.99
CA PRO A 209 1.84 18.30 3.14
C PRO A 209 3.33 17.99 2.89
N SER A 210 3.62 16.89 2.18
CA SER A 210 4.99 16.50 1.84
C SER A 210 5.68 17.53 0.93
N LEU A 211 4.97 18.04 -0.09
CA LEU A 211 5.48 19.10 -0.95
C LEU A 211 5.72 20.39 -0.15
N VAL A 212 4.78 20.77 0.72
CA VAL A 212 4.94 21.95 1.60
C VAL A 212 6.19 21.80 2.48
N MET A 213 6.43 20.62 3.05
CA MET A 213 7.65 20.33 3.81
C MET A 213 8.93 20.46 2.97
N LEU A 214 8.95 19.86 1.75
CA LEU A 214 10.12 19.87 0.86
C LEU A 214 10.49 21.28 0.36
N PHE A 215 9.50 22.12 0.07
CA PHE A 215 9.71 23.47 -0.47
C PHE A 215 9.94 24.52 0.62
N ASN A 216 9.18 24.49 1.71
CA ASN A 216 9.28 25.51 2.77
C ASN A 216 10.46 25.21 3.73
N ARG A 217 10.74 23.93 4.01
CA ARG A 217 11.85 23.48 4.89
C ARG A 217 11.84 24.10 6.29
N SER A 218 10.69 24.62 6.72
CA SER A 218 10.50 25.21 8.04
C SER A 218 10.14 24.13 9.05
N SER A 219 10.48 24.36 10.32
CA SER A 219 10.13 23.44 11.42
C SER A 219 8.61 23.29 11.58
N VAL A 220 7.84 24.34 11.27
CA VAL A 220 6.37 24.30 11.27
C VAL A 220 5.85 23.37 10.17
N ALA A 221 6.38 23.48 8.94
CA ALA A 221 5.96 22.61 7.83
C ALA A 221 6.24 21.13 8.12
N VAL A 222 7.41 20.82 8.70
CA VAL A 222 7.75 19.46 9.14
C VAL A 222 6.81 19.00 10.26
N PHE A 223 6.58 19.83 11.28
CA PHE A 223 5.70 19.47 12.39
C PHE A 223 4.27 19.17 11.92
N VAL A 224 3.72 20.00 11.04
CA VAL A 224 2.40 19.76 10.41
C VAL A 224 2.43 18.45 9.62
N TRP A 225 3.47 18.21 8.82
CA TRP A 225 3.60 16.99 8.02
C TRP A 225 3.59 15.70 8.85
N LEU A 226 4.13 15.70 10.09
CA LEU A 226 4.14 14.51 10.96
C LEU A 226 2.75 13.94 11.26
N PHE A 227 1.69 14.75 11.12
CA PHE A 227 0.29 14.35 11.30
C PHE A 227 -0.41 13.92 10.01
N PHE A 228 0.32 13.68 8.92
CA PHE A 228 -0.25 13.20 7.65
C PHE A 228 -1.23 12.02 7.82
N PRO A 229 -1.03 11.02 8.72
CA PRO A 229 -1.97 9.91 8.82
C PRO A 229 -3.38 10.37 9.22
N VAL A 230 -3.45 11.42 10.06
CA VAL A 230 -4.72 12.02 10.49
C VAL A 230 -5.37 12.75 9.32
N TYR A 231 -4.60 13.50 8.53
CA TYR A 231 -5.12 14.19 7.34
C TYR A 231 -5.66 13.20 6.30
N VAL A 232 -4.92 12.12 6.01
CA VAL A 232 -5.39 11.06 5.11
C VAL A 232 -6.73 10.49 5.60
N ALA A 233 -6.84 10.18 6.90
CA ALA A 233 -8.08 9.66 7.46
C ALA A 233 -9.25 10.66 7.37
N ILE A 234 -9.02 11.93 7.74
CA ILE A 234 -10.05 12.98 7.69
C ILE A 234 -10.51 13.21 6.25
N VAL A 235 -9.59 13.37 5.30
CA VAL A 235 -9.93 13.61 3.89
C VAL A 235 -10.70 12.42 3.33
N ARG A 236 -10.28 11.18 3.61
CA ARG A 236 -10.99 9.99 3.15
C ARG A 236 -12.43 9.97 3.64
N GLN A 237 -12.64 10.19 4.95
CA GLN A 237 -13.99 10.20 5.53
C GLN A 237 -14.84 11.35 5.00
N PHE A 238 -14.25 12.52 4.83
CA PHE A 238 -14.93 13.69 4.27
C PHE A 238 -15.38 13.45 2.82
N VAL A 239 -14.48 12.99 1.94
CA VAL A 239 -14.81 12.70 0.53
C VAL A 239 -15.89 11.62 0.43
N ARG A 240 -15.76 10.55 1.23
CA ARG A 240 -16.77 9.50 1.32
C ARG A 240 -18.14 10.08 1.71
N TRP A 241 -18.18 10.89 2.77
CA TRP A 241 -19.41 11.48 3.27
C TRP A 241 -20.07 12.39 2.23
N VAL A 242 -19.30 13.28 1.58
CA VAL A 242 -19.82 14.21 0.56
C VAL A 242 -20.40 13.45 -0.63
N LEU A 243 -19.67 12.50 -1.19
CA LEU A 243 -20.09 11.83 -2.43
C LEU A 243 -21.26 10.86 -2.21
N VAL A 244 -21.27 10.11 -1.10
CA VAL A 244 -22.42 9.26 -0.75
C VAL A 244 -23.67 10.11 -0.48
N ARG A 245 -23.51 11.30 0.11
CA ARG A 245 -24.62 12.23 0.32
C ARG A 245 -25.11 12.88 -0.97
N ALA A 246 -24.23 13.04 -1.96
CA ALA A 246 -24.59 13.60 -3.27
C ALA A 246 -25.34 12.61 -4.16
N ASP A 247 -24.93 11.33 -4.18
CA ASP A 247 -25.53 10.29 -5.01
C ASP A 247 -25.31 8.90 -4.37
N ALA A 248 -26.21 8.54 -3.45
CA ALA A 248 -26.10 7.27 -2.73
C ALA A 248 -26.27 6.06 -3.66
N GLU A 249 -27.14 6.14 -4.67
CA GLU A 249 -27.39 5.02 -5.59
C GLU A 249 -26.15 4.64 -6.39
N LYS A 250 -25.39 5.65 -6.84
CA LYS A 250 -24.16 5.43 -7.59
C LYS A 250 -22.99 4.97 -6.71
N TYR A 251 -22.86 5.52 -5.50
CA TYR A 251 -21.62 5.41 -4.71
C TYR A 251 -21.69 4.46 -3.51
N ALA A 252 -22.90 4.09 -3.05
CA ALA A 252 -23.07 3.16 -1.93
C ALA A 252 -22.89 1.67 -2.27
N PRO A 253 -23.19 1.17 -3.49
CA PRO A 253 -22.99 -0.23 -3.78
C PRO A 253 -21.52 -0.66 -3.66
N PRO A 254 -21.23 -1.91 -3.20
CA PRO A 254 -19.89 -2.47 -3.26
C PRO A 254 -19.35 -2.49 -4.68
N PHE A 255 -18.05 -2.27 -4.81
CA PHE A 255 -17.41 -2.11 -6.12
C PHE A 255 -16.06 -2.82 -6.15
N ARG A 256 -15.67 -3.36 -7.30
CA ARG A 256 -14.34 -3.93 -7.49
C ARG A 256 -13.51 -3.01 -8.36
N VAL A 257 -12.48 -2.40 -7.78
CA VAL A 257 -11.61 -1.43 -8.47
C VAL A 257 -10.97 -2.04 -9.71
N GLU A 258 -10.63 -3.32 -9.63
CA GLU A 258 -9.89 -4.07 -10.64
C GLU A 258 -10.73 -4.41 -11.88
N GLN A 259 -12.06 -4.32 -11.80
CA GLN A 259 -12.93 -4.56 -12.96
C GLN A 259 -12.94 -3.39 -13.95
N ASN A 260 -12.59 -2.18 -13.50
CA ASN A 260 -12.63 -0.98 -14.32
C ASN A 260 -11.24 -0.37 -14.44
N ARG A 261 -10.71 -0.35 -15.68
CA ARG A 261 -9.41 0.28 -16.00
C ARG A 261 -9.33 1.74 -15.55
N GLY A 262 -10.45 2.47 -15.62
CA GLY A 262 -10.53 3.85 -15.16
C GLY A 262 -10.35 3.95 -13.64
N SER A 263 -10.90 3.03 -12.86
CA SER A 263 -10.75 3.00 -11.40
C SER A 263 -9.36 2.57 -10.97
N ILE A 264 -8.77 1.55 -11.60
CA ILE A 264 -7.36 1.19 -11.38
C ILE A 264 -6.47 2.40 -11.63
N SER A 265 -6.64 3.05 -12.79
CA SER A 265 -5.84 4.22 -13.15
C SER A 265 -6.07 5.36 -12.15
N GLY A 266 -7.31 5.65 -11.79
CA GLY A 266 -7.63 6.71 -10.82
C GLY A 266 -6.99 6.51 -9.45
N VAL A 267 -6.93 5.27 -8.95
CA VAL A 267 -6.34 4.95 -7.64
C VAL A 267 -4.81 5.02 -7.67
N TYR A 268 -4.16 4.43 -8.67
CA TYR A 268 -2.71 4.24 -8.66
C TYR A 268 -1.92 5.33 -9.40
N LEU A 269 -2.50 5.94 -10.43
CA LEU A 269 -1.80 6.90 -11.29
C LEU A 269 -1.19 8.08 -10.53
N PRO A 270 -1.86 8.70 -9.52
CA PRO A 270 -1.26 9.79 -8.76
C PRO A 270 0.06 9.38 -8.09
N ALA A 271 0.09 8.24 -7.39
CA ALA A 271 1.29 7.75 -6.73
C ALA A 271 2.40 7.40 -7.73
N VAL A 272 2.04 6.81 -8.88
CA VAL A 272 2.97 6.52 -9.97
C VAL A 272 3.60 7.82 -10.51
N LEU A 273 2.80 8.85 -10.78
CA LEU A 273 3.31 10.12 -11.28
C LEU A 273 4.30 10.76 -10.30
N PHE A 274 3.95 10.84 -9.01
CA PHE A 274 4.86 11.37 -8.00
C PHE A 274 6.15 10.54 -7.87
N SER A 275 6.07 9.21 -7.97
CA SER A 275 7.25 8.33 -7.98
C SER A 275 8.14 8.61 -9.17
N VAL A 276 7.58 8.71 -10.37
CA VAL A 276 8.33 8.99 -11.60
C VAL A 276 9.04 10.34 -11.50
N PHE A 277 8.34 11.40 -11.11
CA PHE A 277 8.94 12.72 -10.94
C PHE A 277 10.06 12.72 -9.88
N ALA A 278 9.83 12.10 -8.73
CA ALA A 278 10.83 12.02 -7.67
C ALA A 278 12.07 11.22 -8.10
N HIS A 279 11.87 10.10 -8.80
CA HIS A 279 12.95 9.25 -9.29
C HIS A 279 13.83 9.97 -10.30
N PHE A 280 13.23 10.65 -11.29
CA PHE A 280 13.99 11.48 -12.24
C PHE A 280 14.68 12.66 -11.55
N TRP A 281 14.07 13.24 -10.52
CA TRP A 281 14.71 14.30 -9.74
C TRP A 281 15.94 13.79 -8.97
N VAL A 282 15.86 12.60 -8.36
CA VAL A 282 17.01 11.96 -7.72
C VAL A 282 18.12 11.71 -8.72
N ILE A 283 17.83 11.08 -9.86
CA ILE A 283 18.80 10.84 -10.94
C ILE A 283 19.46 12.15 -11.37
N PHE A 284 18.66 13.19 -11.61
CA PHE A 284 19.17 14.52 -11.96
C PHE A 284 20.08 15.11 -10.88
N SER A 285 19.73 14.93 -9.60
CA SER A 285 20.53 15.44 -8.47
C SER A 285 21.89 14.76 -8.32
N LEU A 286 22.07 13.56 -8.86
CA LEU A 286 23.36 12.85 -8.86
C LEU A 286 24.39 13.54 -9.78
N PHE A 287 23.94 14.26 -10.81
CA PHE A 287 24.82 15.02 -11.71
C PHE A 287 25.28 16.37 -11.14
N LYS A 288 24.78 16.79 -9.98
CA LYS A 288 25.23 18.00 -9.28
C LYS A 288 26.31 17.69 -8.25
N ALA A 289 27.02 18.70 -7.75
CA ALA A 289 27.89 18.54 -6.60
C ALA A 289 27.07 18.18 -5.34
N ASP A 290 27.66 17.42 -4.43
CA ASP A 290 27.01 17.10 -3.15
C ASP A 290 26.94 18.35 -2.27
N ASP A 291 25.74 18.84 -2.00
CA ASP A 291 25.49 20.02 -1.17
C ASP A 291 25.08 19.67 0.27
N ARG A 292 25.10 18.38 0.63
CA ARG A 292 24.69 17.90 1.96
C ARG A 292 25.76 18.18 3.01
N LYS A 293 25.39 18.93 4.05
CA LYS A 293 26.20 19.09 5.27
C LYS A 293 26.25 17.81 6.08
N GLU A 294 27.19 17.70 7.02
CA GLU A 294 27.38 16.49 7.84
C GLU A 294 26.11 16.05 8.58
N MET A 295 25.45 16.95 9.31
CA MET A 295 24.17 16.67 9.98
C MET A 295 23.08 16.21 9.00
N THR A 296 23.01 16.81 7.81
CA THR A 296 22.09 16.43 6.74
C THR A 296 22.36 15.02 6.23
N ARG A 297 23.63 14.68 5.98
CA ARG A 297 24.06 13.35 5.55
C ARG A 297 23.73 12.30 6.60
N SER A 298 23.99 12.60 7.86
CA SER A 298 23.66 11.76 9.00
C SER A 298 22.15 11.47 9.06
N CYS A 299 21.32 12.50 9.22
CA CYS A 299 19.86 12.34 9.33
C CYS A 299 19.27 11.59 8.13
N LEU A 300 19.71 11.94 6.91
CA LEU A 300 19.26 11.26 5.70
C LEU A 300 19.71 9.80 5.65
N GLY A 301 20.91 9.46 6.12
CA GLY A 301 21.41 8.09 6.16
C GLY A 301 20.52 7.18 7.02
N PHE A 302 20.08 7.65 8.19
CA PHE A 302 19.11 6.92 9.03
C PHE A 302 17.78 6.70 8.31
N ILE A 303 17.25 7.72 7.64
CA ILE A 303 15.99 7.62 6.86
C ILE A 303 16.15 6.64 5.69
N GLN A 304 17.29 6.67 4.99
CA GLN A 304 17.56 5.76 3.89
C GLN A 304 17.63 4.30 4.35
N ILE A 305 18.28 4.03 5.49
CA ILE A 305 18.32 2.68 6.08
C ILE A 305 16.90 2.21 6.41
N ASP A 306 16.11 3.03 7.09
CA ASP A 306 14.71 2.70 7.41
C ASP A 306 13.91 2.40 6.14
N ALA A 307 13.99 3.27 5.12
CA ALA A 307 13.33 3.09 3.84
C ALA A 307 13.76 1.81 3.10
N LEU A 308 15.04 1.43 3.15
CA LEU A 308 15.55 0.19 2.54
C LEU A 308 14.96 -1.06 3.21
N PHE A 309 14.89 -1.10 4.54
CA PHE A 309 14.29 -2.23 5.25
C PHE A 309 12.77 -2.30 5.04
N ILE A 310 12.09 -1.15 4.98
CA ILE A 310 10.66 -1.09 4.63
C ILE A 310 10.45 -1.63 3.22
N ALA A 311 11.28 -1.22 2.25
CA ALA A 311 11.21 -1.70 0.87
C ALA A 311 11.45 -3.23 0.79
N ALA A 312 12.45 -3.76 1.51
CA ALA A 312 12.69 -5.20 1.58
C ALA A 312 11.49 -5.96 2.17
N THR A 313 10.88 -5.42 3.23
CA THR A 313 9.72 -6.03 3.87
C THR A 313 8.47 -5.93 2.99
N ALA A 314 8.27 -4.82 2.27
CA ALA A 314 7.20 -4.67 1.29
C ALA A 314 7.37 -5.62 0.10
N LEU A 315 8.59 -5.81 -0.40
CA LEU A 315 8.89 -6.78 -1.45
C LEU A 315 8.61 -8.22 -0.97
N TYR A 316 8.98 -8.54 0.27
CA TYR A 316 8.62 -9.80 0.90
C TYR A 316 7.09 -9.98 0.95
N TRP A 317 6.35 -8.96 1.37
CA TRP A 317 4.89 -9.00 1.42
C TRP A 317 4.27 -9.26 0.03
N ILE A 318 4.72 -8.55 -1.00
CA ILE A 318 4.33 -8.79 -2.39
C ILE A 318 4.64 -10.22 -2.83
N MET A 319 5.81 -10.75 -2.47
CA MET A 319 6.19 -12.12 -2.82
C MET A 319 5.29 -13.16 -2.12
N VAL A 320 4.89 -12.90 -0.88
CA VAL A 320 4.01 -13.80 -0.11
C VAL A 320 2.61 -13.90 -0.70
N GLU A 321 2.02 -12.75 -1.06
CA GLU A 321 0.63 -12.66 -1.52
C GLU A 321 0.48 -12.68 -3.04
N GLY A 322 1.46 -12.20 -3.80
CA GLY A 322 1.42 -12.09 -5.26
C GLY A 322 2.40 -13.00 -6.00
N GLY A 323 3.24 -13.73 -5.27
CA GLY A 323 4.24 -14.62 -5.84
C GLY A 323 5.41 -13.89 -6.52
N TRP A 324 6.33 -14.69 -7.08
CA TRP A 324 7.59 -14.18 -7.64
C TRP A 324 7.39 -13.25 -8.84
N LYS A 325 6.33 -13.44 -9.64
CA LYS A 325 6.04 -12.58 -10.81
C LYS A 325 5.75 -11.14 -10.38
N SER A 326 4.89 -10.97 -9.39
CA SER A 326 4.55 -9.64 -8.84
C SER A 326 5.77 -8.97 -8.21
N ALA A 327 6.60 -9.74 -7.49
CA ALA A 327 7.85 -9.25 -6.93
C ALA A 327 8.86 -8.83 -8.02
N ALA A 328 8.99 -9.60 -9.10
CA ALA A 328 9.85 -9.25 -10.23
C ALA A 328 9.36 -7.96 -10.93
N VAL A 329 8.05 -7.80 -11.12
CA VAL A 329 7.47 -6.55 -11.64
C VAL A 329 7.79 -5.38 -10.71
N ALA A 330 7.68 -5.57 -9.39
CA ALA A 330 8.03 -4.54 -8.42
C ALA A 330 9.46 -4.04 -8.65
N VAL A 331 10.43 -4.95 -8.74
CA VAL A 331 11.85 -4.61 -8.91
C VAL A 331 12.11 -3.96 -10.26
N LEU A 332 11.65 -4.57 -11.36
CA LEU A 332 11.91 -4.08 -12.72
C LEU A 332 11.35 -2.68 -12.93
N VAL A 333 10.10 -2.45 -12.51
CA VAL A 333 9.47 -1.14 -12.64
C VAL A 333 10.09 -0.13 -11.67
N SER A 334 10.52 -0.55 -10.47
CA SER A 334 11.20 0.34 -9.53
C SER A 334 12.51 0.91 -10.07
N VAL A 335 13.27 0.11 -10.82
CA VAL A 335 14.54 0.53 -11.43
C VAL A 335 14.33 1.62 -12.48
N VAL A 336 13.20 1.61 -13.20
CA VAL A 336 12.94 2.53 -14.32
C VAL A 336 12.12 3.75 -13.90
N LEU A 337 11.10 3.54 -13.07
CA LEU A 337 10.07 4.54 -12.74
C LEU A 337 10.04 4.91 -11.26
N GLY A 338 10.98 4.38 -10.48
CA GLY A 338 11.08 4.59 -9.04
C GLY A 338 10.22 3.62 -8.21
N PRO A 339 10.57 3.49 -6.92
CA PRO A 339 10.03 2.46 -6.03
C PRO A 339 8.52 2.53 -5.80
N GLY A 340 7.92 3.73 -5.81
CA GLY A 340 6.47 3.89 -5.66
C GLY A 340 5.71 3.34 -6.86
N ALA A 341 6.20 3.61 -8.08
CA ALA A 341 5.60 3.08 -9.31
C ALA A 341 5.73 1.56 -9.38
N GLY A 342 6.88 1.00 -8.98
CA GLY A 342 7.09 -0.44 -8.91
C GLY A 342 6.14 -1.13 -7.93
N LEU A 343 5.94 -0.55 -6.75
CA LEU A 343 4.98 -1.05 -5.78
C LEU A 343 3.55 -1.06 -6.34
N CYS A 344 3.08 0.03 -6.96
CA CYS A 344 1.75 0.09 -7.55
C CYS A 344 1.57 -0.94 -8.68
N ALA A 345 2.55 -1.05 -9.59
CA ALA A 345 2.52 -2.01 -10.69
C ALA A 345 2.49 -3.47 -10.19
N ALA A 346 3.28 -3.77 -9.15
CA ALA A 346 3.27 -5.07 -8.52
C ALA A 346 1.93 -5.39 -7.84
N TRP A 347 1.28 -4.40 -7.24
CA TRP A 347 -0.04 -4.56 -6.63
C TRP A 347 -1.11 -4.87 -7.66
N VAL A 348 -1.13 -4.12 -8.76
CA VAL A 348 -2.02 -4.39 -9.90
C VAL A 348 -1.76 -5.79 -10.47
N THR A 349 -0.49 -6.15 -10.64
CA THR A 349 -0.10 -7.49 -11.11
C THR A 349 -0.53 -8.59 -10.15
N ARG A 350 -0.43 -8.37 -8.83
CA ARG A 350 -0.88 -9.30 -7.80
C ARG A 350 -2.35 -9.66 -7.99
N GLU A 351 -3.21 -8.67 -8.23
CA GLU A 351 -4.64 -8.91 -8.46
C GLU A 351 -4.87 -9.81 -9.69
N PHE A 352 -4.14 -9.59 -10.79
CA PHE A 352 -4.25 -10.42 -11.97
C PHE A 352 -3.64 -11.82 -11.79
N VAL A 353 -2.53 -11.97 -11.07
CA VAL A 353 -1.86 -13.27 -10.91
C VAL A 353 -2.57 -14.14 -9.87
N ALA A 354 -3.03 -13.55 -8.76
CA ALA A 354 -3.73 -14.28 -7.72
C ALA A 354 -5.16 -14.63 -8.13
N HIS A 355 -5.81 -13.82 -8.99
CA HIS A 355 -7.26 -13.91 -9.22
C HIS A 355 -7.70 -13.85 -10.70
N GLY A 356 -6.77 -13.69 -11.65
CA GLY A 356 -7.05 -13.62 -13.10
C GLY A 356 -7.49 -14.93 -13.76
N ALA A 357 -7.64 -16.02 -13.01
CA ALA A 357 -8.33 -17.22 -13.51
C ALA A 357 -9.83 -16.99 -13.80
N VAL A 358 -10.40 -15.85 -13.37
CA VAL A 358 -11.83 -15.54 -13.54
C VAL A 358 -12.13 -14.65 -14.77
N MET A 359 -11.18 -13.83 -15.22
CA MET A 359 -11.39 -12.93 -16.39
C MET A 359 -11.55 -13.70 -17.71
N ASP A 360 -10.87 -14.84 -17.85
CA ASP A 360 -10.94 -15.72 -19.02
C ASP A 360 -12.31 -16.44 -19.15
N ALA A 361 -13.13 -16.42 -18.09
CA ALA A 361 -14.44 -17.06 -18.07
C ALA A 361 -15.57 -16.11 -18.52
N THR A 362 -15.50 -14.82 -18.20
CA THR A 362 -16.51 -13.83 -18.60
C THR A 362 -16.35 -13.31 -20.02
N GLU A 363 -15.13 -13.24 -20.55
CA GLU A 363 -14.91 -12.77 -21.93
C GLU A 363 -15.27 -13.83 -22.99
N ARG A 364 -15.53 -15.08 -22.59
CA ARG A 364 -15.97 -16.16 -23.49
C ARG A 364 -17.48 -16.42 -23.51
N VAL A 365 -18.25 -15.87 -22.57
CA VAL A 365 -19.70 -16.09 -22.51
C VAL A 365 -20.48 -15.08 -23.38
N ASP A 366 -19.84 -13.98 -23.80
CA ASP A 366 -20.51 -12.94 -24.62
C ASP A 366 -20.30 -13.10 -26.13
N ASN A 367 -19.67 -14.19 -26.58
CA ASN A 367 -19.56 -14.51 -28.01
C ASN A 367 -20.66 -15.51 -28.43
N GLY A 368 -21.88 -14.99 -28.59
CA GLY A 368 -22.76 -15.41 -29.69
C GLY A 368 -23.61 -16.68 -29.51
N GLN A 369 -24.35 -16.82 -28.40
CA GLN A 369 -25.57 -17.66 -28.42
C GLN A 369 -26.81 -16.77 -28.34
N PRO A 370 -27.68 -16.75 -29.38
CA PRO A 370 -28.95 -16.05 -29.31
C PRO A 370 -29.85 -16.74 -28.27
N ASN A 371 -30.33 -15.99 -27.29
CA ASN A 371 -31.35 -16.46 -26.35
C ASN A 371 -32.67 -16.72 -27.10
N GLU A 372 -33.06 -17.98 -27.20
CA GLU A 372 -34.41 -18.42 -27.60
C GLU A 372 -35.42 -18.14 -26.48
N GLU A 373 -35.63 -16.87 -26.13
CA GLU A 373 -36.79 -16.44 -25.35
C GLU A 373 -37.35 -15.14 -25.94
N THR A 374 -37.91 -15.24 -27.15
CA THR A 374 -38.83 -14.23 -27.69
C THR A 374 -40.24 -14.79 -27.61
N PRO A 375 -41.20 -14.12 -26.92
CA PRO A 375 -42.58 -14.57 -26.87
C PRO A 375 -43.24 -14.33 -28.24
N LEU A 376 -43.84 -15.38 -28.80
CA LEU A 376 -44.67 -15.28 -29.99
C LEU A 376 -45.96 -14.50 -29.66
N LEU A 377 -46.01 -13.24 -30.10
CA LEU A 377 -47.26 -12.55 -30.41
C LEU A 377 -47.30 -12.35 -31.93
N GLY A 378 -48.22 -13.08 -32.56
CA GLY A 378 -48.50 -13.08 -34.00
C GLY A 378 -49.54 -14.15 -34.31
#